data_AF-A0A928JDD0-F1
#
_entry.id   AF-A0A928JDD0-F1
#
_cell.length_a   1.000
_cell.length_b   1.000
_cell.length_c   1.000
_cell.angle_alpha   90.00
_cell.angle_beta   90.00
_cell.angle_gamma   90.00
#
_symmetry.space_group_name_H-M   'P 1'
#
loop_
_entity.id
_entity.type
_entity.pdbx_description
1 polymer ?
#
loop_
_entity_poly.entity_id
_entity_poly.type
_entity_poly.pdbx_seq_one_letter_code
_entity_poly.pdbx_strand_id
1 'polypeptide(L)'
;MKNRIWILLPLLMLALTSCRLLDQLGFDTYDYMGEEVRRILPSDGTEAGKLEDLLSMLITDSDDLPTFTHMGDAIREYRDTVLTYMLSNGYLKYSGNTELIAEAEAAYPEFHITQVIPEAEFESVMYEIFGGDVKITHRDGERFQYLSRVGAYVTTLMPEASQYRPRIIELKETDKTYRVRFRVVSAGEGESDGTMSREYFALVIKREDGTRYIKRLQSMAEVSEEKSSGFFRKK
;
A
#
# COMPACT_ATOMS: atom_id res chain seq x y z
N MET A 1 19.86 50.04 -17.54
CA MET A 1 19.08 48.82 -17.21
C MET A 1 19.96 47.55 -17.28
N LYS A 2 21.07 47.46 -16.53
CA LYS A 2 22.03 46.33 -16.63
C LYS A 2 22.21 45.50 -15.34
N ASN A 3 21.54 45.85 -14.24
CA ASN A 3 21.80 45.23 -12.93
C ASN A 3 20.70 44.27 -12.42
N ARG A 4 19.67 43.94 -13.21
CA ARG A 4 18.58 43.04 -12.77
C ARG A 4 18.82 41.55 -13.05
N ILE A 5 19.81 41.20 -13.87
CA ILE A 5 20.10 39.80 -14.25
C ILE A 5 20.90 39.06 -13.15
N TRP A 6 21.68 39.80 -12.34
CA TRP A 6 22.55 39.20 -11.32
C TRP A 6 21.83 38.71 -10.06
N ILE A 7 20.58 39.12 -9.82
CA ILE A 7 19.78 38.69 -8.66
C ILE A 7 18.97 37.42 -8.97
N LEU A 8 18.68 37.14 -10.25
CA LEU A 8 17.94 35.94 -10.67
C LEU A 8 18.80 34.68 -10.69
N LEU A 9 20.11 34.81 -10.98
CA LEU A 9 21.04 33.68 -11.04
C LEU A 9 21.21 32.92 -9.71
N PRO A 10 21.39 33.57 -8.54
CA PRO A 10 21.50 32.86 -7.26
C PRO A 10 20.15 32.27 -6.81
N LEU A 11 19.02 32.88 -7.16
CA LEU A 11 17.69 32.34 -6.86
C LEU A 11 17.39 31.06 -7.66
N LEU A 12 17.81 31.02 -8.94
CA LEU A 12 17.72 29.86 -9.81
C LEU A 12 18.67 28.72 -9.35
N MET A 13 19.88 29.07 -8.91
CA MET A 13 20.82 28.12 -8.31
C MET A 13 20.28 27.52 -7.01
N LEU A 14 19.68 28.34 -6.13
CA LEU A 14 19.03 27.88 -4.90
C LEU A 14 17.86 26.92 -5.20
N ALA A 15 17.03 27.22 -6.20
CA ALA A 15 15.94 26.36 -6.63
C ALA A 15 16.42 25.02 -7.25
N LEU A 16 17.53 25.05 -7.99
CA LEU A 16 18.13 23.84 -8.57
C LEU A 16 18.88 22.99 -7.54
N THR A 17 19.43 23.61 -6.49
CA THR A 17 20.03 22.88 -5.37
C THR A 17 18.99 22.33 -4.39
N SER A 18 17.84 22.97 -4.21
CA SER A 18 16.81 22.50 -3.29
C SER A 18 16.15 21.20 -3.75
N CYS A 19 16.03 20.95 -5.06
CA CYS A 19 15.52 19.67 -5.55
C CYS A 19 16.45 18.51 -5.18
N ARG A 20 17.77 18.69 -5.31
CA ARG A 20 18.75 17.66 -4.93
C ARG A 20 18.86 17.44 -3.43
N LEU A 21 18.60 18.49 -2.63
CA LEU A 21 18.60 18.41 -1.16
C LEU A 21 17.36 17.69 -0.62
N LEU A 22 16.20 17.85 -1.27
CA LEU A 22 14.97 17.14 -0.92
C LEU A 22 15.05 15.64 -1.28
N ASP A 23 15.64 15.31 -2.42
CA ASP A 23 15.93 13.91 -2.79
C ASP A 23 16.90 13.25 -1.79
N GLN A 24 17.89 13.98 -1.27
CA GLN A 24 18.80 13.50 -0.22
C GLN A 24 18.15 13.36 1.17
N LEU A 25 17.04 14.05 1.42
CA LEU A 25 16.24 13.96 2.65
C LEU A 25 15.16 12.87 2.57
N GLY A 26 15.10 12.10 1.48
CA GLY A 26 14.13 11.03 1.29
C GLY A 26 12.72 11.50 0.89
N PHE A 27 12.55 12.79 0.55
CA PHE A 27 11.28 13.28 0.06
C PHE A 27 11.17 13.01 -1.44
N ASP A 28 10.38 11.99 -1.77
CA ASP A 28 10.00 11.68 -3.15
C ASP A 28 9.09 12.79 -3.72
N THR A 29 9.71 13.73 -4.45
CA THR A 29 9.04 14.90 -5.06
C THR A 29 8.65 14.67 -6.52
N TYR A 30 8.84 13.45 -7.03
CA TYR A 30 8.62 13.14 -8.44
C TYR A 30 7.13 13.11 -8.79
N ASP A 31 6.74 13.80 -9.87
CA ASP A 31 5.36 13.80 -10.37
C ASP A 31 5.06 12.55 -11.19
N TYR A 32 4.77 11.45 -10.51
CA TYR A 32 4.36 10.18 -11.12
C TYR A 32 3.05 10.26 -11.91
N MET A 33 2.14 11.17 -11.54
CA MET A 33 0.86 11.33 -12.22
C MET A 33 0.99 12.11 -13.53
N GLY A 34 2.03 12.92 -13.66
CA GLY A 34 2.41 13.62 -14.88
C GLY A 34 3.10 12.74 -15.94
N GLU A 35 3.55 11.52 -15.59
CA GLU A 35 4.23 10.65 -16.56
C GLU A 35 3.36 10.29 -17.78
N GLU A 36 3.98 10.22 -18.95
CA GLU A 36 3.32 9.77 -20.17
C GLU A 36 3.06 8.26 -20.12
N VAL A 37 1.89 7.85 -20.61
CA VAL A 37 1.54 6.44 -20.72
C VAL A 37 2.28 5.85 -21.93
N ARG A 38 3.17 4.90 -21.68
CA ARG A 38 3.92 4.18 -22.72
C ARG A 38 3.10 3.06 -23.34
N ARG A 39 2.38 2.31 -22.49
CA ARG A 39 1.66 1.11 -22.90
C ARG A 39 0.34 1.00 -22.14
N ILE A 40 -0.67 0.47 -22.83
CA ILE A 40 -1.87 -0.08 -22.23
C ILE A 40 -1.71 -1.60 -22.28
N LEU A 41 -1.70 -2.23 -21.12
CA LEU A 41 -1.46 -3.67 -20.99
C LEU A 41 -2.81 -4.40 -20.88
N PRO A 42 -2.88 -5.68 -21.28
CA PRO A 42 -4.06 -6.52 -21.04
C PRO A 42 -4.40 -6.58 -19.55
N SER A 43 -5.69 -6.51 -19.22
CA SER A 43 -6.21 -6.55 -17.85
C SER A 43 -6.16 -7.95 -17.22
N ASP A 44 -5.84 -8.99 -17.99
CA ASP A 44 -5.77 -10.40 -17.61
C ASP A 44 -4.41 -11.04 -17.98
N GLY A 45 -3.42 -10.23 -18.36
CA GLY A 45 -2.08 -10.70 -18.72
C GLY A 45 -1.18 -10.98 -17.52
N THR A 46 0.04 -11.47 -17.77
CA THR A 46 1.03 -11.79 -16.71
C THR A 46 1.31 -10.62 -15.76
N GLU A 47 1.39 -9.40 -16.29
CA GLU A 47 1.61 -8.21 -15.46
C GLU A 47 0.38 -7.82 -14.64
N ALA A 48 -0.82 -8.08 -15.16
CA ALA A 48 -2.04 -7.91 -14.40
C ALA A 48 -2.09 -8.89 -13.22
N GLY A 49 -1.79 -10.17 -13.45
CA GLY A 49 -1.73 -11.19 -12.38
C GLY A 49 -0.78 -10.81 -11.24
N LYS A 50 0.44 -10.34 -11.56
CA LYS A 50 1.39 -9.85 -10.54
C LYS A 50 0.85 -8.67 -9.73
N LEU A 51 0.08 -7.79 -10.36
CA LEU A 51 -0.53 -6.63 -9.69
C LEU A 51 -1.76 -7.04 -8.90
N GLU A 52 -2.52 -8.04 -9.34
CA GLU A 52 -3.61 -8.65 -8.58
C GLU A 52 -3.07 -9.34 -7.32
N ASP A 53 -1.94 -10.04 -7.39
CA ASP A 53 -1.29 -10.63 -6.21
C ASP A 53 -0.89 -9.54 -5.20
N LEU A 54 -0.30 -8.44 -5.67
CA LEU A 54 0.05 -7.29 -4.83
C LEU A 54 -1.19 -6.62 -4.21
N LEU A 55 -2.24 -6.41 -5.00
CA LEU A 55 -3.49 -5.79 -4.54
C LEU A 55 -4.28 -6.70 -3.59
N SER A 56 -4.12 -8.02 -3.69
CA SER A 56 -4.78 -8.99 -2.80
C SER A 56 -4.32 -8.85 -1.35
N MET A 57 -3.12 -8.30 -1.12
CA MET A 57 -2.64 -7.98 0.22
C MET A 57 -3.44 -6.86 0.91
N LEU A 58 -4.22 -6.10 0.13
CA LEU A 58 -5.10 -5.04 0.64
C LEU A 58 -6.53 -5.53 0.93
N ILE A 59 -6.84 -6.81 0.70
CA ILE A 59 -8.21 -7.33 0.73
C ILE A 59 -8.30 -8.48 1.73
N THR A 60 -9.14 -8.34 2.75
CA THR A 60 -9.47 -9.42 3.71
C THR A 60 -10.87 -9.98 3.52
N ASP A 61 -11.89 -9.15 3.72
CA ASP A 61 -13.28 -9.61 3.89
C ASP A 61 -14.30 -8.52 3.56
N SER A 62 -13.86 -7.45 2.91
CA SER A 62 -14.68 -6.33 2.46
C SER A 62 -14.36 -6.00 1.01
N ASP A 63 -15.37 -5.58 0.25
CA ASP A 63 -15.23 -4.97 -1.08
C ASP A 63 -14.99 -3.45 -1.01
N ASP A 64 -15.10 -2.86 0.18
CA ASP A 64 -14.75 -1.48 0.47
C ASP A 64 -13.32 -1.34 0.99
N LEU A 65 -12.52 -0.52 0.30
CA LEU A 65 -11.10 -0.33 0.59
C LEU A 65 -10.84 1.09 1.11
N PRO A 66 -10.20 1.26 2.28
CA PRO A 66 -9.75 2.56 2.76
C PRO A 66 -8.80 3.25 1.78
N THR A 67 -9.12 4.46 1.35
CA THR A 67 -8.28 5.20 0.41
C THR A 67 -7.10 5.86 1.13
N PHE A 68 -5.98 6.03 0.44
CA PHE A 68 -4.80 6.71 0.97
C PHE A 68 -3.99 7.39 -0.13
N THR A 69 -3.41 8.54 0.22
CA THR A 69 -2.43 9.26 -0.60
C THR A 69 -1.07 9.39 0.08
N HIS A 70 -1.01 9.04 1.37
CA HIS A 70 0.18 9.06 2.21
C HIS A 70 0.41 7.70 2.85
N MET A 71 1.68 7.29 2.92
CA MET A 71 2.07 5.98 3.45
C MET A 71 1.71 5.82 4.94
N GLY A 72 1.76 6.89 5.73
CA GLY A 72 1.35 6.85 7.14
C GLY A 72 -0.11 6.43 7.32
N ASP A 73 -1.00 6.88 6.43
CA ASP A 73 -2.39 6.44 6.41
C ASP A 73 -2.50 4.99 5.92
N ALA A 74 -1.78 4.62 4.86
CA ALA A 74 -1.75 3.23 4.38
C ALA A 74 -1.38 2.25 5.50
N ILE A 75 -0.32 2.54 6.26
CA ILE A 75 0.10 1.72 7.41
C ILE A 75 -0.98 1.64 8.48
N ARG A 76 -1.68 2.75 8.71
CA ARG A 76 -2.70 2.85 9.74
C ARG A 76 -3.92 2.00 9.39
N GLU A 77 -4.39 2.10 8.15
CA GLU A 77 -5.63 1.47 7.70
C GLU A 77 -5.45 -0.01 7.35
N TYR A 78 -4.30 -0.40 6.76
CA TYR A 78 -4.10 -1.76 6.22
C TYR A 78 -3.33 -2.71 7.14
N ARG A 79 -3.04 -2.33 8.39
CA ARG A 79 -2.30 -3.16 9.34
C ARG A 79 -2.89 -4.56 9.50
N ASP A 80 -4.17 -4.63 9.86
CA ASP A 80 -4.82 -5.91 10.15
C ASP A 80 -4.96 -6.74 8.89
N THR A 81 -5.21 -6.08 7.76
CA THR A 81 -5.28 -6.72 6.46
C THR A 81 -3.94 -7.37 6.08
N VAL A 82 -2.83 -6.66 6.25
CA VAL A 82 -1.49 -7.20 5.97
C VAL A 82 -1.13 -8.30 6.95
N LEU A 83 -1.41 -8.15 8.25
CA LEU A 83 -1.19 -9.20 9.25
C LEU A 83 -2.02 -10.46 8.95
N THR A 84 -3.28 -10.30 8.53
CA THR A 84 -4.12 -11.41 8.05
C THR A 84 -3.50 -12.07 6.83
N TYR A 85 -3.06 -11.29 5.84
CA TYR A 85 -2.41 -11.83 4.64
C TYR A 85 -1.15 -12.62 5.01
N MET A 86 -0.30 -12.07 5.88
CA MET A 86 0.89 -12.74 6.39
C MET A 86 0.49 -14.06 7.04
N LEU A 87 -0.43 -14.05 7.98
CA LEU A 87 -0.84 -15.25 8.71
C LEU A 87 -1.43 -16.33 7.79
N SER A 88 -2.27 -15.94 6.83
CA SER A 88 -2.89 -16.87 5.88
C SER A 88 -1.88 -17.52 4.93
N ASN A 89 -0.86 -16.78 4.48
CA ASN A 89 0.16 -17.31 3.56
C ASN A 89 1.39 -17.91 4.27
N GLY A 90 1.55 -17.64 5.56
CA GLY A 90 2.70 -18.04 6.37
C GLY A 90 2.33 -18.83 7.63
N TYR A 91 1.13 -19.39 7.72
CA TYR A 91 0.62 -20.01 8.95
C TYR A 91 1.61 -20.96 9.63
N LEU A 92 2.21 -21.87 8.87
CA LEU A 92 3.20 -22.83 9.39
C LEU A 92 4.46 -22.15 9.94
N LYS A 93 4.88 -21.03 9.33
CA LYS A 93 6.03 -20.26 9.79
C LYS A 93 5.74 -19.61 11.15
N TYR A 94 4.55 -19.01 11.31
CA TYR A 94 4.19 -18.27 12.52
C TYR A 94 3.70 -19.17 13.67
N SER A 95 3.11 -20.32 13.36
CA SER A 95 2.77 -21.34 14.37
C SER A 95 3.97 -22.24 14.74
N GLY A 96 4.96 -22.35 13.85
CA GLY A 96 6.17 -23.15 14.07
C GLY A 96 7.28 -22.43 14.85
N ASN A 97 7.14 -21.14 15.15
CA ASN A 97 8.13 -20.38 15.93
C ASN A 97 7.96 -20.62 17.43
N THR A 98 8.25 -21.84 17.88
CA THR A 98 8.00 -22.30 19.24
C THR A 98 8.79 -21.53 20.30
N GLU A 99 9.97 -21.02 19.96
CA GLU A 99 10.79 -20.20 20.86
C GLU A 99 10.09 -18.87 21.18
N LEU A 100 9.66 -18.13 20.15
CA LEU A 100 8.98 -16.85 20.34
C LEU A 100 7.57 -17.04 20.94
N ILE A 101 6.88 -18.15 20.62
CA ILE A 101 5.61 -18.49 21.26
C ILE A 101 5.82 -18.70 22.76
N ALA A 102 6.81 -19.51 23.17
CA ALA A 102 7.09 -19.76 24.57
C ALA A 102 7.51 -18.48 25.31
N GLU A 103 8.29 -17.61 24.67
CA GLU A 103 8.63 -16.29 25.22
C GLU A 103 7.39 -15.41 25.41
N ALA A 104 6.49 -15.39 24.42
CA ALA A 104 5.26 -14.63 24.48
C ALA A 104 4.31 -15.15 25.58
N GLU A 105 4.14 -16.46 25.72
CA GLU A 105 3.34 -17.07 26.79
C GLU A 105 3.93 -16.81 28.18
N ALA A 106 5.27 -16.84 28.31
CA ALA A 106 5.94 -16.50 29.57
C ALA A 106 5.79 -15.02 29.93
N ALA A 107 5.80 -14.14 28.92
CA ALA A 107 5.56 -12.72 29.13
C ALA A 107 4.09 -12.43 29.42
N TYR A 108 3.15 -13.13 28.79
CA TYR A 108 1.71 -12.86 28.82
C TYR A 108 0.91 -14.11 29.17
N PRO A 109 1.00 -14.62 30.41
CA PRO A 109 0.42 -15.90 30.83
C PRO A 109 -1.11 -15.95 30.78
N GLU A 110 -1.78 -14.81 30.68
CA GLU A 110 -3.22 -14.68 30.53
C GLU A 110 -3.72 -14.97 29.10
N PHE A 111 -2.81 -15.04 28.12
CA PHE A 111 -3.13 -15.33 26.72
C PHE A 111 -2.78 -16.77 26.36
N HIS A 112 -3.61 -17.39 25.52
CA HIS A 112 -3.25 -18.63 24.85
C HIS A 112 -2.71 -18.32 23.46
N ILE A 113 -1.39 -18.39 23.30
CA ILE A 113 -0.70 -17.93 22.09
C ILE A 113 -0.30 -19.14 21.25
N THR A 114 -0.87 -19.28 20.07
CA THR A 114 -0.56 -20.39 19.15
C THR A 114 0.21 -19.96 17.91
N GLN A 115 0.22 -18.65 17.63
CA GLN A 115 0.79 -18.04 16.43
C GLN A 115 1.34 -16.67 16.80
N VAL A 116 2.53 -16.33 16.29
CA VAL A 116 3.20 -15.05 16.53
C VAL A 116 3.80 -14.51 15.24
N ILE A 117 3.54 -13.24 14.93
CA ILE A 117 4.18 -12.52 13.82
C ILE A 117 5.16 -11.51 14.41
N PRO A 118 6.49 -11.66 14.20
CA PRO A 118 7.48 -10.70 14.69
C PRO A 118 7.26 -9.30 14.10
N GLU A 119 7.46 -8.27 14.92
CA GLU A 119 7.24 -6.88 14.48
C GLU A 119 8.15 -6.49 13.31
N ALA A 120 9.42 -6.91 13.35
CA ALA A 120 10.38 -6.60 12.28
C ALA A 120 10.00 -7.24 10.95
N GLU A 121 9.36 -8.40 10.97
CA GLU A 121 8.85 -9.05 9.77
C GLU A 121 7.62 -8.31 9.23
N PHE A 122 6.71 -7.91 10.12
CA PHE A 122 5.58 -7.07 9.76
C PHE A 122 6.06 -5.75 9.13
N GLU A 123 7.03 -5.06 9.74
CA GLU A 123 7.60 -3.83 9.18
C GLU A 123 8.18 -4.06 7.78
N SER A 124 8.95 -5.13 7.60
CA SER A 124 9.52 -5.49 6.29
C SER A 124 8.45 -5.65 5.21
N VAL A 125 7.37 -6.37 5.52
CA VAL A 125 6.25 -6.58 4.57
C VAL A 125 5.51 -5.27 4.28
N MET A 126 5.27 -4.45 5.30
CA MET A 126 4.66 -3.13 5.11
C MET A 126 5.51 -2.24 4.21
N TYR A 127 6.84 -2.26 4.37
CA TYR A 127 7.75 -1.48 3.53
C TYR A 127 7.85 -2.02 2.10
N GLU A 128 7.76 -3.34 1.95
CA GLU A 128 7.65 -3.98 0.64
C GLU A 128 6.41 -3.47 -0.11
N ILE A 129 5.25 -3.48 0.55
CA ILE A 129 3.95 -3.14 -0.05
C ILE A 129 3.77 -1.64 -0.28
N PHE A 130 4.18 -0.78 0.65
CA PHE A 130 3.82 0.66 0.62
C PHE A 130 4.98 1.63 0.38
N GLY A 131 6.24 1.15 0.33
CA GLY A 131 7.42 2.03 0.35
C GLY A 131 8.03 2.09 1.75
N GLY A 132 9.26 2.60 1.91
CA GLY A 132 10.07 2.43 3.13
C GLY A 132 10.57 3.72 3.78
N ASP A 133 9.77 4.79 3.84
CA ASP A 133 10.21 6.10 4.32
C ASP A 133 9.54 6.57 5.62
N VAL A 134 8.57 5.83 6.17
CA VAL A 134 7.85 6.19 7.40
C VAL A 134 8.07 5.17 8.50
N LYS A 135 8.44 5.63 9.71
CA LYS A 135 8.51 4.76 10.90
C LYS A 135 7.14 4.20 11.24
N ILE A 136 7.04 2.87 11.35
CA ILE A 136 5.82 2.18 11.78
C ILE A 136 5.71 2.29 13.31
N THR A 137 4.54 2.71 13.79
CA THR A 137 4.23 2.69 15.23
C THR A 137 3.37 1.47 15.51
N HIS A 138 3.88 0.53 16.30
CA HIS A 138 3.17 -0.68 16.70
C HIS A 138 2.06 -0.38 17.71
N ARG A 139 0.92 -1.07 17.55
CA ARG A 139 -0.32 -0.89 18.32
C ARG A 139 -1.28 -2.04 17.99
N ASP A 140 -2.27 -2.20 18.84
CA ASP A 140 -3.39 -3.11 18.62
C ASP A 140 -4.23 -2.67 17.41
N GLY A 141 -4.83 -3.66 16.78
CA GLY A 141 -5.89 -3.54 15.78
C GLY A 141 -7.17 -4.21 16.26
N GLU A 142 -8.09 -4.43 15.33
CA GLU A 142 -9.35 -5.14 15.58
C GLU A 142 -9.11 -6.66 15.66
N ARG A 143 -8.23 -7.20 14.81
CA ARG A 143 -7.95 -8.64 14.67
C ARG A 143 -6.64 -9.08 15.29
N PHE A 144 -5.73 -8.14 15.52
CA PHE A 144 -4.40 -8.42 16.03
C PHE A 144 -4.10 -7.57 17.25
N GLN A 145 -3.50 -8.20 18.25
CA GLN A 145 -2.97 -7.51 19.41
C GLN A 145 -1.44 -7.44 19.32
N TYR A 146 -0.88 -6.30 19.70
CA TYR A 146 0.56 -6.10 19.74
C TYR A 146 1.12 -6.34 21.15
N LEU A 147 2.02 -7.31 21.25
CA LEU A 147 2.69 -7.71 22.48
C LEU A 147 4.05 -7.02 22.60
N SER A 148 4.04 -5.80 23.14
CA SER A 148 5.24 -4.94 23.22
C SER A 148 6.43 -5.50 24.02
N ARG A 149 6.20 -6.42 24.97
CA ARG A 149 7.29 -7.04 25.76
C ARG A 149 8.13 -8.04 24.96
N VAL A 150 7.58 -8.55 23.86
CA VAL A 150 8.24 -9.55 23.00
C VAL A 150 8.32 -9.10 21.54
N GLY A 151 7.83 -7.90 21.21
CA GLY A 151 7.90 -7.32 19.88
C GLY A 151 7.19 -8.16 18.81
N ALA A 152 5.95 -8.57 19.08
CA ALA A 152 5.20 -9.45 18.17
C ALA A 152 3.70 -9.13 18.14
N TYR A 153 3.05 -9.55 17.06
CA TYR A 153 1.60 -9.55 16.92
C TYR A 153 1.04 -10.95 17.13
N VAL A 154 -0.10 -11.03 17.80
CA VAL A 154 -0.89 -12.26 17.97
C VAL A 154 -2.29 -12.02 17.44
N THR A 155 -2.89 -13.05 16.87
CA THR A 155 -4.25 -12.97 16.35
C THR A 155 -5.26 -13.19 17.47
N THR A 156 -6.31 -12.37 17.54
CA THR A 156 -7.43 -12.55 18.49
C THR A 156 -8.51 -13.47 17.91
N LEU A 157 -8.52 -13.63 16.58
CA LEU A 157 -9.47 -14.45 15.82
C LEU A 157 -8.70 -15.22 14.74
N MET A 158 -9.12 -16.44 14.41
CA MET A 158 -8.52 -17.11 13.24
C MET A 158 -8.94 -16.37 11.96
N PRO A 159 -7.99 -16.00 11.09
CA PRO A 159 -8.34 -15.39 9.81
C PRO A 159 -9.08 -16.40 8.93
N GLU A 160 -10.21 -15.98 8.37
CA GLU A 160 -10.89 -16.72 7.31
C GLU A 160 -10.22 -16.44 5.96
N ALA A 161 -10.30 -17.40 5.03
CA ALA A 161 -9.83 -17.18 3.68
C ALA A 161 -10.64 -16.04 3.04
N SER A 162 -9.96 -15.06 2.46
CA SER A 162 -10.63 -13.96 1.77
C SER A 162 -11.55 -14.52 0.69
N GLN A 163 -12.83 -14.14 0.78
CA GLN A 163 -13.79 -14.41 -0.27
C GLN A 163 -13.72 -13.36 -1.39
N TYR A 164 -12.83 -12.37 -1.28
CA TYR A 164 -12.71 -11.27 -2.22
C TYR A 164 -11.36 -11.28 -2.92
N ARG A 165 -11.35 -10.84 -4.18
CA ARG A 165 -10.13 -10.69 -4.98
C ARG A 165 -10.17 -9.41 -5.80
N PRO A 166 -9.01 -8.80 -6.12
CA PRO A 166 -8.96 -7.71 -7.06
C PRO A 166 -9.21 -8.24 -8.47
N ARG A 167 -9.88 -7.44 -9.30
CA ARG A 167 -10.04 -7.66 -10.73
C ARG A 167 -9.64 -6.40 -11.46
N ILE A 168 -8.58 -6.47 -12.25
CA ILE A 168 -8.10 -5.32 -13.02
C ILE A 168 -9.06 -5.06 -14.20
N ILE A 169 -9.38 -3.78 -14.39
CA ILE A 169 -10.25 -3.26 -15.47
C ILE A 169 -9.42 -2.48 -16.48
N GLU A 170 -8.44 -1.72 -16.01
CA GLU A 170 -7.55 -0.96 -16.87
C GLU A 170 -6.13 -0.97 -16.28
N LEU A 171 -5.15 -1.30 -17.12
CA LEU A 171 -3.74 -1.28 -16.74
C LEU A 171 -2.94 -0.42 -17.71
N LYS A 172 -2.43 0.70 -17.19
CA LYS A 172 -1.55 1.61 -17.93
C LYS A 172 -0.16 1.56 -17.32
N GLU A 173 0.85 1.55 -18.18
CA GLU A 173 2.25 1.55 -17.78
C GLU A 173 2.94 2.83 -18.26
N THR A 174 3.74 3.41 -17.38
CA THR A 174 4.64 4.54 -17.63
C THR A 174 6.10 4.10 -17.47
N ASP A 175 7.06 5.02 -17.42
CA ASP A 175 8.47 4.71 -17.11
C ASP A 175 8.60 4.08 -15.73
N LYS A 176 8.03 4.74 -14.71
CA LYS A 176 8.24 4.39 -13.30
C LYS A 176 7.00 3.85 -12.61
N THR A 177 5.85 3.79 -13.27
CA THR A 177 4.61 3.35 -12.62
C THR A 177 3.76 2.40 -13.43
N TYR A 178 2.88 1.71 -12.71
CA TYR A 178 1.62 1.22 -13.21
C TYR A 178 0.48 2.06 -12.62
N ARG A 179 -0.47 2.41 -13.48
CA ARG A 179 -1.73 3.07 -13.15
C ARG A 179 -2.82 2.03 -13.34
N VAL A 180 -3.35 1.54 -12.23
CA VAL A 180 -4.25 0.37 -12.20
C VAL A 180 -5.65 0.85 -11.83
N ARG A 181 -6.64 0.53 -12.64
CA ARG A 181 -8.05 0.60 -12.23
C ARG A 181 -8.57 -0.81 -12.02
N PHE A 182 -9.21 -1.03 -10.89
CA PHE A 182 -9.67 -2.35 -10.50
C PHE A 182 -10.95 -2.25 -9.67
N ARG A 183 -11.58 -3.41 -9.46
CA ARG A 183 -12.68 -3.62 -8.50
C ARG A 183 -12.32 -4.76 -7.58
N VAL A 184 -12.93 -4.78 -6.40
CA VAL A 184 -12.91 -5.94 -5.52
C VAL A 184 -14.14 -6.79 -5.85
N VAL A 185 -13.96 -8.07 -6.14
CA VAL A 185 -15.05 -8.98 -6.53
C VAL A 185 -15.09 -10.19 -5.59
N SER A 186 -16.30 -10.65 -5.25
CA SER A 186 -16.47 -11.90 -4.51
C SER A 186 -16.06 -13.09 -5.38
N ALA A 187 -15.39 -14.07 -4.79
CA ALA A 187 -14.89 -15.28 -5.43
C ALA A 187 -16.02 -16.23 -5.85
N GLY A 188 -17.23 -16.06 -5.30
CA GLY A 188 -18.41 -16.89 -5.57
C GLY A 188 -19.44 -16.27 -6.51
N GLU A 189 -19.39 -14.97 -6.77
CA GLU A 189 -20.33 -14.31 -7.67
C GLU A 189 -19.76 -14.28 -9.10
N GLY A 190 -20.41 -15.03 -9.99
CA GLY A 190 -20.29 -14.77 -11.42
C GLY A 190 -20.79 -13.36 -11.73
N GLU A 191 -20.37 -12.79 -12.87
CA GLU A 191 -20.59 -11.40 -13.33
C GLU A 191 -22.04 -10.88 -13.36
N SER A 192 -23.01 -11.63 -12.85
CA SER A 192 -24.44 -11.47 -13.06
C SER A 192 -25.22 -10.86 -11.90
N ASP A 193 -24.64 -10.67 -10.71
CA ASP A 193 -25.36 -9.93 -9.67
C ASP A 193 -25.02 -8.43 -9.77
N GLY A 194 -26.05 -7.62 -10.03
CA GLY A 194 -25.95 -6.25 -10.53
C GLY A 194 -25.40 -5.22 -9.54
N THR A 195 -24.72 -5.65 -8.47
CA THR A 195 -24.08 -4.77 -7.50
C THR A 195 -22.64 -4.56 -7.94
N MET A 196 -22.42 -3.57 -8.80
CA MET A 196 -21.08 -3.18 -9.22
C MET A 196 -20.32 -2.62 -8.00
N SER A 197 -19.36 -3.38 -7.48
CA SER A 197 -18.46 -2.90 -6.43
C SER A 197 -17.72 -1.63 -6.87
N ARG A 198 -17.29 -0.82 -5.89
CA ARG A 198 -16.62 0.46 -6.16
C ARG A 198 -15.37 0.22 -7.03
N GLU A 199 -15.16 1.12 -7.99
CA GLU A 199 -13.91 1.16 -8.73
C GLU A 199 -12.85 1.93 -7.97
N TYR A 200 -11.62 1.40 -7.98
CA TYR A 200 -10.47 2.01 -7.37
C TYR A 200 -9.39 2.32 -8.39
N PHE A 201 -8.57 3.31 -8.07
CA PHE A 201 -7.34 3.66 -8.75
C PHE A 201 -6.16 3.40 -7.81
N ALA A 202 -5.22 2.56 -8.26
CA ALA A 202 -3.94 2.33 -7.60
C ALA A 202 -2.79 2.90 -8.44
N LEU A 203 -1.91 3.68 -7.80
CA LEU A 203 -0.62 4.08 -8.35
C LEU A 203 0.47 3.18 -7.76
N VAL A 204 1.06 2.35 -8.61
CA VAL A 204 2.11 1.40 -8.22
C VAL A 204 3.44 1.87 -8.79
N ILE A 205 4.45 2.00 -7.95
CA ILE A 205 5.79 2.44 -8.33
C ILE A 205 6.65 1.23 -8.65
N LYS A 206 7.44 1.33 -9.72
CA LYS A 206 8.48 0.36 -10.11
C LYS A 206 9.80 0.78 -9.47
N ARG A 207 10.39 -0.11 -8.67
CA ARG A 207 11.74 0.07 -8.15
C ARG A 207 12.78 -0.44 -9.15
N GLU A 208 14.01 0.05 -9.02
CA GLU A 208 15.13 -0.34 -9.89
C GLU A 208 15.53 -1.82 -9.72
N ASP A 209 15.30 -2.38 -8.53
CA ASP A 209 15.53 -3.79 -8.20
C ASP A 209 14.45 -4.74 -8.78
N GLY A 210 13.46 -4.20 -9.49
CA GLY A 210 12.35 -4.95 -10.08
C GLY A 210 11.16 -5.17 -9.15
N THR A 211 11.28 -4.80 -7.86
CA THR A 211 10.15 -4.82 -6.92
C THR A 211 9.19 -3.65 -7.15
N ARG A 212 8.04 -3.70 -6.49
CA ARG A 212 6.94 -2.74 -6.67
C ARG A 212 6.29 -2.42 -5.34
N TYR A 213 5.70 -1.24 -5.25
CA TYR A 213 4.94 -0.84 -4.08
C TYR A 213 3.78 0.09 -4.45
N ILE A 214 2.74 0.12 -3.63
CA ILE A 214 1.54 0.93 -3.80
C ILE A 214 1.77 2.28 -3.13
N LYS A 215 1.89 3.34 -3.94
CA LYS A 215 2.06 4.71 -3.44
C LYS A 215 0.74 5.36 -3.06
N ARG A 216 -0.33 5.01 -3.76
CA ARG A 216 -1.64 5.65 -3.63
C ARG A 216 -2.76 4.69 -4.00
N LEU A 217 -3.86 4.78 -3.25
CA LEU A 217 -5.13 4.14 -3.54
C LEU A 217 -6.26 5.17 -3.37
N GLN A 218 -7.10 5.33 -4.39
CA GLN A 218 -8.26 6.23 -4.36
C GLN A 218 -9.48 5.55 -4.92
N SER A 219 -10.67 5.96 -4.49
CA SER A 219 -11.89 5.57 -5.18
C SER A 219 -12.04 6.38 -6.47
N MET A 220 -12.62 5.82 -7.52
CA MET A 220 -12.84 6.54 -8.77
C MET A 220 -13.82 7.72 -8.62
N ALA A 221 -14.65 7.71 -7.58
CA ALA A 221 -15.47 8.84 -7.19
C ALA A 221 -14.60 10.04 -6.78
N GLU A 222 -13.63 9.83 -5.88
CA GLU A 222 -12.66 10.87 -5.44
C GLU A 222 -11.84 11.43 -6.60
N VAL A 223 -11.33 10.55 -7.48
CA VAL A 223 -10.54 10.96 -8.65
C VAL A 223 -11.35 11.86 -9.59
N SER A 224 -12.66 11.64 -9.68
CA SER A 224 -13.57 12.45 -10.51
C SER A 224 -13.83 13.83 -9.90
N GLU A 225 -13.90 13.93 -8.58
CA GLU A 225 -14.07 15.19 -7.83
C GLU A 225 -12.82 16.08 -7.85
N GLU A 226 -11.62 15.49 -7.80
CA GLU A 226 -10.37 16.25 -7.95
C GLU A 226 -10.27 16.91 -9.34
N LYS A 227 -10.72 16.21 -10.39
CA LYS A 227 -10.73 16.76 -11.75
C LYS A 227 -11.75 17.89 -11.92
N SER A 228 -12.92 17.77 -11.29
CA SER A 228 -13.96 18.80 -11.37
C SER A 228 -13.59 20.06 -10.58
N SER A 229 -12.97 19.91 -9.41
CA SER A 229 -12.48 21.03 -8.58
C SER A 229 -11.25 21.73 -9.17
N GLY A 230 -10.36 21.00 -9.85
CA GLY A 230 -9.23 21.58 -10.59
C GLY A 230 -9.65 22.45 -11.79
N PHE A 231 -10.82 22.18 -12.38
CA PHE A 231 -11.37 22.97 -13.49
C PHE A 231 -11.92 24.33 -13.03
N PHE A 232 -12.40 24.45 -11.78
CA PHE A 232 -12.92 25.71 -11.22
C PHE A 232 -11.85 26.68 -10.71
N ARG A 233 -10.57 26.26 -10.61
CA ARG A 233 -9.45 27.12 -10.18
C ARG A 233 -8.68 27.81 -11.30
N LYS A 234 -9.09 27.66 -12.57
CA LYS A 234 -8.55 28.46 -13.69
C LYS A 234 -9.56 29.53 -14.13
N LYS A 235 -9.61 30.64 -13.39
CA LYS A 235 -10.07 31.94 -13.89
C LYS A 235 -9.22 33.04 -13.30
#